data_AF-F2I1D9-F1
#
_entry.id   AF-F2I1D9-F1
#
_cell.length_a   1.000
_cell.length_b   1.000
_cell.length_c   1.000
_cell.angle_alpha   90.00
_cell.angle_beta   90.00
_cell.angle_gamma   90.00
#
_symmetry.space_group_name_H-M   'P 1'
#
loop_
_entity.id
_entity.type
_entity.pdbx_description
1 polymer ?
#
loop_
_entity_poly.entity_id
_entity_poly.type
_entity_poly.pdbx_seq_one_letter_code
_entity_poly.pdbx_strand_id
1 'polypeptide(L)'
;MIKKKTNRPLTKSANPEPKDTTSIDWIIWAAWADRITFEEIKEKSNKVESEVIKIMRSNLRPSSFKLWRKRVNEKSIKHRKLFEYSRKSIKKFNLNEKY
;
A
#
# COMPACT_ATOMS: atom_id res chain seq x y z
N MET A 1 21.33 -13.47 10.64
CA MET A 1 20.74 -13.59 9.28
C MET A 1 20.94 -12.29 8.52
N ILE A 2 21.67 -12.33 7.40
CA ILE A 2 22.02 -11.15 6.59
C ILE A 2 20.78 -10.70 5.82
N LYS A 3 20.20 -9.53 6.16
CA LYS A 3 19.14 -8.91 5.36
C LYS A 3 19.74 -8.50 4.01
N LYS A 4 19.41 -9.22 2.93
CA LYS A 4 19.76 -8.83 1.56
C LYS A 4 19.26 -7.40 1.31
N LYS A 5 20.16 -6.49 0.89
CA LYS A 5 19.79 -5.14 0.46
C LYS A 5 18.87 -5.26 -0.75
N THR A 6 17.58 -5.11 -0.53
CA THR A 6 16.61 -4.98 -1.61
C THR A 6 16.63 -3.53 -2.06
N ASN A 7 16.76 -3.25 -3.36
CA ASN A 7 16.58 -1.89 -3.93
C ASN A 7 15.10 -1.43 -3.89
N ARG A 8 14.24 -2.14 -3.14
CA ARG A 8 12.82 -1.84 -2.99
C ARG A 8 12.66 -0.87 -1.81
N PRO A 9 11.84 0.17 -1.94
CA PRO A 9 11.47 0.99 -0.80
C PRO A 9 10.74 0.11 0.21
N LEU A 10 11.29 -0.06 1.40
CA LEU A 10 10.60 -0.67 2.53
C LEU A 10 9.49 0.29 2.98
N THR A 11 8.28 -0.21 3.18
CA THR A 11 7.23 0.56 3.87
C THR A 11 7.70 0.84 5.28
N LYS A 12 8.12 2.07 5.55
CA LYS A 12 8.38 2.54 6.92
C LYS A 12 7.04 2.88 7.57
N SER A 13 6.24 1.87 7.92
CA SER A 13 5.12 2.07 8.84
C SER A 13 5.67 2.01 10.27
N ALA A 14 5.25 2.93 11.13
CA ALA A 14 5.57 2.87 12.56
C ALA A 14 4.96 1.62 13.22
N ASN A 15 3.88 1.09 12.65
CA ASN A 15 3.20 -0.09 13.16
C ASN A 15 3.82 -1.37 12.55
N PRO A 16 4.34 -2.30 13.38
CA PRO A 16 4.81 -3.59 12.91
C PRO A 16 3.65 -4.40 12.31
N GLU A 17 3.97 -5.35 11.43
CA GLU A 17 3.00 -6.27 10.86
C GLU A 17 2.35 -7.10 11.97
N PRO A 18 1.01 -7.16 12.05
CA PRO A 18 0.32 -8.03 12.99
C PRO A 18 0.67 -9.50 12.71
N LYS A 19 0.93 -10.27 13.78
CA LYS A 19 1.33 -11.68 13.66
C LYS A 19 0.22 -12.56 13.09
N ASP A 20 -1.03 -12.19 13.34
CA ASP A 20 -2.21 -12.99 12.97
C ASP A 20 -2.83 -12.47 11.67
N THR A 21 -2.57 -13.17 10.57
CA THR A 21 -2.97 -12.76 9.21
C THR A 21 -4.49 -12.78 8.98
N THR A 22 -5.24 -13.50 9.82
CA THR A 22 -6.70 -13.63 9.71
C THR A 22 -7.46 -12.59 10.56
N SER A 23 -6.75 -11.86 11.43
CA SER A 23 -7.38 -10.93 12.36
C SER A 23 -7.85 -9.64 11.67
N ILE A 24 -8.88 -9.00 12.24
CA ILE A 24 -9.40 -7.71 11.77
C ILE A 24 -8.30 -6.64 11.75
N ASP A 25 -7.41 -6.65 12.74
CA ASP A 25 -6.26 -5.75 12.82
C ASP A 25 -5.31 -5.91 11.63
N TRP A 26 -5.11 -7.15 11.16
CA TRP A 26 -4.31 -7.41 9.96
C TRP A 26 -5.01 -6.89 8.71
N ILE A 27 -6.33 -7.07 8.60
CA ILE A 27 -7.10 -6.54 7.46
C ILE A 27 -7.01 -5.00 7.43
N ILE A 28 -7.12 -4.34 8.57
CA ILE A 28 -7.00 -2.87 8.67
C ILE A 28 -5.57 -2.43 8.31
N TRP A 29 -4.56 -3.13 8.83
CA TRP A 29 -3.15 -2.86 8.53
C TRP A 29 -2.86 -3.03 7.03
N ALA A 30 -3.32 -4.14 6.45
CA ALA A 30 -3.14 -4.48 5.05
C ALA A 30 -3.90 -3.53 4.12
N ALA A 31 -5.11 -3.11 4.49
CA ALA A 31 -5.90 -2.16 3.72
C ALA A 31 -5.30 -0.74 3.70
N TRP A 32 -4.54 -0.36 4.73
CA TRP A 32 -3.77 0.90 4.75
C TRP A 32 -2.41 0.79 4.07
N ALA A 33 -1.87 -0.42 3.89
CA ALA A 33 -0.57 -0.62 3.29
C ALA A 33 -0.64 -0.36 1.78
N ASP A 34 0.03 0.71 1.33
CA ASP A 34 0.10 1.12 -0.09
C ASP A 34 0.63 0.01 -1.05
N ARG A 35 1.21 -1.08 -0.52
CA ARG A 35 1.81 -2.19 -1.29
C ARG A 35 1.04 -3.51 -1.24
N ILE A 36 -0.13 -3.56 -0.59
CA ILE A 36 -0.95 -4.76 -0.51
C ILE A 36 -2.22 -4.54 -1.34
N THR A 37 -2.52 -5.49 -2.24
CA THR A 37 -3.73 -5.43 -3.06
C THR A 37 -4.91 -6.09 -2.35
N PHE A 38 -6.14 -5.75 -2.74
CA PHE A 38 -7.33 -6.44 -2.24
C PHE A 38 -7.34 -7.93 -2.61
N GLU A 39 -6.67 -8.32 -3.69
CA GLU A 39 -6.46 -9.72 -4.08
C GLU A 39 -5.58 -10.45 -3.06
N GLU A 40 -4.45 -9.85 -2.65
CA GLU A 40 -3.57 -10.46 -1.64
C GLU A 40 -4.25 -10.51 -0.25
N ILE A 41 -5.07 -9.51 0.08
CA ILE A 41 -5.92 -9.55 1.28
C ILE A 41 -6.91 -10.72 1.19
N LYS A 42 -7.53 -10.92 0.02
CA LYS A 42 -8.46 -12.03 -0.22
C LYS A 42 -7.76 -13.38 -0.11
N GLU A 43 -6.56 -13.54 -0.68
CA GLU A 43 -5.81 -14.80 -0.58
C GLU A 43 -5.46 -15.16 0.86
N LYS A 44 -5.09 -14.17 1.68
CA LYS A 44 -4.66 -14.40 3.07
C LYS A 44 -5.81 -14.48 4.08
N SER A 45 -6.84 -13.66 3.91
CA SER A 45 -7.95 -13.53 4.87
C SER A 45 -9.28 -14.09 4.37
N ASN A 46 -9.36 -14.55 3.12
CA ASN A 46 -10.58 -14.93 2.40
C ASN A 46 -11.65 -13.82 2.33
N LYS A 47 -11.26 -12.55 2.58
CA LYS A 47 -12.17 -11.40 2.52
C LYS A 47 -12.13 -10.72 1.17
N VAL A 48 -13.30 -10.55 0.57
CA VAL A 48 -13.44 -9.80 -0.69
C VAL A 48 -13.35 -8.29 -0.44
N GLU A 49 -13.06 -7.52 -1.48
CA GLU A 49 -12.92 -6.05 -1.40
C GLU A 49 -14.12 -5.39 -0.70
N SER A 50 -15.34 -5.83 -0.99
CA SER A 50 -16.55 -5.28 -0.39
C SER A 50 -16.62 -5.52 1.12
N GLU A 51 -16.13 -6.66 1.61
CA GLU A 51 -16.02 -6.95 3.04
C GLU A 51 -14.94 -6.11 3.69
N VAL A 52 -13.79 -5.94 3.04
CA VAL A 52 -12.71 -5.07 3.54
C VAL A 52 -13.21 -3.63 3.66
N ILE A 53 -13.96 -3.13 2.66
CA ILE A 53 -14.57 -1.78 2.73
C ILE A 53 -15.55 -1.67 3.89
N LYS A 54 -16.38 -2.69 4.14
CA LYS A 54 -17.29 -2.72 5.29
C LYS A 54 -16.52 -2.69 6.62
N ILE A 55 -15.50 -3.54 6.77
CA ILE A 55 -14.63 -3.59 7.95
C ILE A 55 -13.99 -2.21 8.19
N MET A 56 -13.42 -1.61 7.16
CA MET A 56 -12.78 -0.30 7.24
C MET A 56 -13.78 0.81 7.60
N ARG A 57 -15.00 0.75 7.07
CA ARG A 57 -16.06 1.72 7.38
C ARG A 57 -16.55 1.62 8.83
N SER A 58 -16.63 0.40 9.38
CA SER A 58 -17.07 0.17 10.76
C SER A 58 -15.99 0.47 11.81
N ASN A 59 -14.71 0.29 11.46
CA ASN A 59 -13.60 0.43 12.42
C ASN A 59 -12.90 1.80 12.40
N LEU A 60 -13.03 2.58 11.31
CA LEU A 60 -12.40 3.90 11.20
C LEU A 60 -13.39 5.03 11.48
N ARG A 61 -12.86 6.12 12.05
CA ARG A 61 -13.60 7.39 12.11
C ARG A 61 -13.95 7.86 10.69
N PRO A 62 -15.10 8.54 10.48
CA PRO A 62 -15.54 8.96 9.14
C PRO A 62 -14.50 9.79 8.36
N SER A 63 -13.77 10.67 9.04
CA SER A 63 -12.69 11.47 8.45
C SER A 63 -11.51 10.61 7.97
N SER A 64 -11.09 9.64 8.77
CA SER A 64 -10.05 8.67 8.43
C SER A 64 -10.48 7.76 7.28
N PHE A 65 -11.74 7.30 7.28
CA PHE A 65 -12.29 6.50 6.19
C PHE A 65 -12.32 7.28 4.87
N LYS A 66 -12.73 8.56 4.90
CA LYS A 66 -12.70 9.44 3.72
C LYS A 66 -11.27 9.60 3.18
N LEU A 67 -10.28 9.76 4.05
CA LEU A 67 -8.87 9.84 3.66
C LEU A 67 -8.38 8.51 3.07
N TRP A 68 -8.74 7.38 3.66
CA TRP A 68 -8.42 6.06 3.11
C TRP A 68 -9.02 5.86 1.73
N ARG A 69 -10.31 6.17 1.54
CA ARG A 69 -10.98 6.10 0.23
C ARG A 69 -10.32 7.01 -0.80
N LYS A 70 -9.96 8.22 -0.40
CA LYS A 70 -9.18 9.14 -1.24
C LYS A 70 -7.86 8.51 -1.66
N ARG A 71 -7.12 7.86 -0.75
CA ARG A 71 -5.86 7.18 -1.08
C ARG A 71 -6.04 5.94 -1.95
N VAL A 72 -7.03 5.10 -1.68
CA VAL A 72 -7.34 3.92 -2.51
C VAL A 72 -7.63 4.33 -3.97
N ASN A 73 -8.25 5.50 -4.16
CA ASN A 73 -8.58 6.03 -5.47
C ASN A 73 -7.42 6.84 -6.13
N GLU A 74 -6.71 7.67 -5.36
CA GLU A 74 -5.69 8.61 -5.86
C GLU A 74 -4.26 8.04 -5.84
N LYS A 75 -3.87 7.32 -4.78
CA LYS A 75 -2.57 6.66 -4.68
C LYS A 75 -2.62 5.29 -5.37
N SER A 76 -3.00 5.30 -6.64
CA SER A 76 -2.68 4.18 -7.51
C SER A 76 -1.20 4.28 -7.90
N ILE A 77 -0.34 3.72 -7.05
CA ILE A 77 0.94 3.15 -7.52
C ILE A 77 0.72 1.68 -7.90
N LYS A 78 -0.51 1.29 -8.28
CA LYS A 78 -0.85 -0.10 -8.63
C LYS A 78 -0.23 -0.56 -9.94
N HIS A 79 0.40 0.34 -10.72
CA HIS A 79 1.06 0.00 -11.98
C HIS A 79 2.59 0.11 -11.88
N ARG A 80 3.26 -1.03 -11.65
CA ARG A 80 4.73 -1.19 -11.62
C ARG A 80 5.46 -0.44 -12.75
N LYS A 81 4.94 -0.54 -13.99
CA LYS A 81 5.54 0.08 -15.18
C LYS A 81 5.47 1.61 -15.16
N LEU A 82 4.36 2.19 -14.70
CA LEU A 82 4.18 3.65 -14.63
C LEU A 82 5.11 4.27 -13.57
N PHE A 83 5.31 3.56 -12.45
CA PHE A 83 6.24 3.98 -11.40
C PHE A 83 7.71 3.97 -11.88
N GLU A 84 8.15 2.90 -12.55
CA GLU A 84 9.51 2.83 -13.12
C GLU A 84 9.74 3.89 -14.21
N TYR A 85 8.74 4.14 -15.06
CA TYR A 85 8.81 5.15 -16.11
C TYR A 85 8.96 6.56 -15.54
N SER A 86 8.12 6.94 -14.57
CA SER A 86 8.19 8.23 -13.89
C SER A 86 9.56 8.47 -13.23
N ARG A 87 10.14 7.44 -12.61
CA ARG A 87 11.49 7.53 -12.02
C ARG A 87 12.58 7.71 -13.08
N LYS A 88 12.48 7.03 -14.22
CA LYS A 88 13.43 7.18 -15.34
C LYS A 88 13.33 8.58 -15.98
N SER A 89 12.12 9.13 -16.14
CA SER A 89 11.93 10.47 -16.71
C SER A 89 12.48 11.56 -15.80
N ILE A 90 12.21 11.50 -14.48
CA ILE A 90 12.77 12.44 -13.49
C ILE A 90 14.31 12.39 -13.49
N LYS A 91 14.90 11.19 -13.55
CA LYS A 91 16.36 11.04 -13.56
C LYS A 91 16.98 11.61 -14.84
N LYS A 92 16.34 11.43 -16.00
CA LYS A 92 16.78 11.98 -17.29
C LYS A 92 16.70 13.51 -17.33
N PHE A 93 15.65 14.09 -16.75
CA PHE A 93 15.49 15.54 -16.65
C PHE A 93 16.63 16.19 -15.84
N ASN A 94 16.92 15.65 -14.64
CA ASN A 94 18.00 16.15 -13.78
C ASN A 94 19.42 15.98 -14.38
N LEU A 95 19.59 15.09 -15.36
CA LEU A 95 20.84 14.89 -16.08
C LEU A 95 21.04 15.93 -17.19
N ASN A 96 19.94 16.41 -17.78
CA ASN A 96 19.96 17.41 -18.85
C ASN A 96 20.10 18.86 -18.34
N GLU A 97 19.72 19.14 -17.09
CA GLU A 97 19.95 20.47 -16.46
C GLU A 97 21.39 20.66 -15.95
N LYS A 98 22.24 19.62 -16.03
CA LYS A 98 23.60 19.65 -15.48
C LYS A 98 24.69 19.92 -16.53
N TYR A 99 24.31 20.27 -17.76
CA TYR A 99 25.21 20.60 -18.87
C TYR A 99 24.72 21.84 -19.60
#